data_AF-X6FIQ3-F1
#
_entry.id   AF-X6FIQ3-F1
#
_cell.length_a   1.000
_cell.length_b   1.000
_cell.length_c   1.000
_cell.angle_alpha   90.00
_cell.angle_beta   90.00
_cell.angle_gamma   90.00
#
_symmetry.space_group_name_H-M   'P 1'
#
loop_
_entity.id
_entity.type
_entity.pdbx_description
1 polymer ?
#
loop_
_entity_poly.entity_id
_entity_poly.type
_entity_poly.pdbx_seq_one_letter_code
_entity_poly.pdbx_strand_id
1 'polypeptide(L)'
;MGSVIVRGDETVTIEATKIRELVDTTGAGDLYAAGFLYGYTQGRSLKQCGDLGSLAAGLVIQQLGPRPRQNLRHEAEQAGLL
;
A
#
# COMPACT_ATOMS: atom_id res chain seq x y z
N MET A 1 -10.51 -2.86 3.05
CA MET A 1 -10.20 -2.75 4.50
C MET A 1 -8.76 -2.33 4.66
N GLY A 2 -8.40 -1.67 5.77
CA GLY A 2 -7.04 -1.23 6.07
C GLY A 2 -6.16 -2.35 6.62
N SER A 3 -5.13 -1.98 7.39
CA SER A 3 -4.23 -2.93 8.04
C SER A 3 -3.81 -2.49 9.44
N VAL A 4 -3.30 -3.43 10.23
CA VAL A 4 -2.68 -3.16 11.54
C VAL A 4 -1.27 -3.72 11.50
N ILE A 5 -0.29 -2.88 11.82
CA ILE A 5 1.13 -3.24 11.90
C ILE A 5 1.52 -3.31 13.36
N VAL A 6 2.18 -4.39 13.77
CA VAL A 6 2.62 -4.63 15.16
C VAL A 6 4.13 -4.83 15.19
N ARG A 7 4.83 -4.10 16.07
CA ARG A 7 6.27 -4.24 16.33
C ARG A 7 6.56 -4.04 17.81
N GLY A 8 6.74 -5.14 18.55
CA GLY A 8 6.88 -5.07 20.01
C GLY A 8 5.64 -4.41 20.62
N ASP A 9 5.83 -3.34 21.38
CA ASP A 9 4.74 -2.56 22.00
C ASP A 9 4.11 -1.53 21.04
N GLU A 10 4.66 -1.34 19.84
CA GLU A 10 4.14 -0.41 18.84
C GLU A 10 3.04 -1.08 18.02
N THR A 11 1.85 -0.46 17.99
CA THR A 11 0.74 -0.86 17.12
C THR A 11 0.30 0.34 16.29
N VAL A 12 0.31 0.19 14.97
CA VAL A 12 -0.05 1.25 14.02
C VAL A 12 -1.22 0.79 13.17
N THR A 13 -2.33 1.53 13.23
CA THR A 13 -3.48 1.31 12.34
C THR A 13 -3.30 2.12 11.07
N ILE A 14 -3.53 1.48 9.92
CA ILE A 14 -3.41 2.08 8.60
C ILE A 14 -4.77 2.05 7.94
N GLU A 15 -5.22 3.23 7.55
CA GLU A 15 -6.46 3.38 6.80
C GLU A 15 -6.32 2.79 5.40
N ALA A 16 -7.42 2.20 4.90
CA ALA A 16 -7.46 1.74 3.53
C ALA A 16 -7.33 2.94 2.58
N THR A 17 -6.52 2.79 1.54
CA THR A 17 -6.49 3.77 0.45
C THR A 17 -7.87 3.84 -0.20
N LYS A 18 -8.39 5.07 -0.36
CA LYS A 18 -9.67 5.29 -1.03
C LYS A 18 -9.53 4.90 -2.50
N ILE A 19 -10.33 3.93 -2.91
CA ILE A 19 -10.43 3.48 -4.30
C ILE A 19 -11.72 4.00 -4.93
N ARG A 20 -11.71 4.19 -6.26
CA ARG A 20 -12.89 4.61 -7.02
C ARG A 20 -13.82 3.45 -7.31
N GLU A 21 -13.25 2.28 -7.60
CA GLU A 21 -14.00 1.08 -7.99
C GLU A 21 -13.25 -0.18 -7.54
N LEU A 22 -13.97 -1.20 -7.08
CA LEU A 22 -13.38 -2.50 -6.78
C LEU A 22 -13.57 -3.43 -7.97
N VAL A 23 -12.49 -3.80 -8.66
CA VAL A 23 -12.53 -4.57 -9.91
C VAL A 23 -12.05 -6.01 -9.69
N ASP A 24 -10.89 -6.20 -9.05
CA ASP A 24 -10.28 -7.53 -8.83
C ASP A 24 -9.40 -7.49 -7.59
N THR A 25 -9.58 -8.39 -6.63
CA THR A 25 -8.76 -8.41 -5.40
C THR A 25 -7.46 -9.21 -5.54
N THR A 26 -7.22 -9.81 -6.69
CA THR A 26 -6.06 -10.69 -6.93
C THR A 26 -4.75 -9.91 -6.79
N GLY A 27 -3.84 -10.39 -5.93
CA GLY A 27 -2.53 -9.77 -5.71
C GLY A 27 -2.53 -8.57 -4.76
N ALA A 28 -3.66 -8.17 -4.17
CA ALA A 28 -3.72 -7.03 -3.25
C ALA A 28 -2.76 -7.18 -2.06
N GLY A 29 -2.65 -8.39 -1.49
CA GLY A 29 -1.74 -8.68 -0.38
C GLY A 29 -0.26 -8.62 -0.78
N ASP A 30 0.08 -9.13 -1.96
CA ASP A 30 1.46 -9.12 -2.46
C ASP A 30 1.94 -7.68 -2.71
N LEU A 31 1.08 -6.85 -3.31
CA LEU A 31 1.40 -5.44 -3.54
C LEU A 31 1.42 -4.64 -2.24
N TYR A 32 0.56 -4.97 -1.27
CA TYR A 32 0.67 -4.40 0.08
C TYR A 32 2.04 -4.68 0.69
N ALA A 33 2.47 -5.95 0.68
CA ALA A 33 3.76 -6.36 1.23
C ALA A 33 4.92 -5.70 0.46
N ALA A 34 4.84 -5.61 -0.87
CA ALA A 34 5.85 -4.93 -1.68
C ALA A 34 5.98 -3.44 -1.34
N GLY A 35 4.86 -2.72 -1.23
CA GLY A 35 4.85 -1.31 -0.83
C GLY A 35 5.37 -1.09 0.60
N PHE A 36 4.99 -1.96 1.52
CA PHE A 36 5.50 -1.94 2.89
C PHE A 36 7.02 -2.16 2.95
N LEU A 37 7.53 -3.21 2.29
CA LEU A 37 8.95 -3.55 2.29
C LEU A 37 9.79 -2.48 1.58
N TYR A 38 9.25 -1.85 0.53
CA TYR A 38 9.88 -0.70 -0.10
C TYR A 38 10.11 0.43 0.91
N GLY A 39 9.09 0.83 1.68
CA GLY A 39 9.26 1.84 2.71
C GLY A 39 10.22 1.40 3.83
N TYR A 40 10.13 0.14 4.24
CA TYR A 40 10.92 -0.41 5.33
C TYR A 40 12.42 -0.44 5.01
N THR A 41 12.77 -0.87 3.79
CA THR A 41 14.16 -0.88 3.30
C THR A 41 14.77 0.51 3.12
N GLN A 42 13.94 1.55 3.09
CA GLN A 42 14.36 2.96 3.08
C GLN A 42 14.43 3.59 4.47
N GLY A 43 14.21 2.83 5.55
CA GLY A 43 14.24 3.34 6.91
C GLY A 43 13.06 4.25 7.26
N ARG A 44 11.93 4.15 6.54
CA ARG A 44 10.72 4.93 6.83
C ARG A 44 10.02 4.43 8.11
N SER A 45 9.17 5.27 8.68
CA SER A 45 8.34 4.89 9.84
C SER A 45 7.34 3.77 9.48
N LEU A 46 6.88 3.00 10.47
CA LEU A 46 5.88 1.94 10.24
C LEU A 46 4.59 2.49 9.63
N LYS A 47 4.17 3.69 10.04
CA LYS A 47 3.03 4.40 9.44
C LYS A 47 3.22 4.62 7.95
N GLN A 48 4.36 5.18 7.53
CA GLN A 48 4.68 5.41 6.12
C GLN A 48 4.80 4.11 5.33
N CYS A 49 5.37 3.05 5.92
CA CYS A 49 5.44 1.73 5.29
C CYS A 49 4.03 1.18 5.04
N GLY A 50 3.14 1.29 6.04
CA GLY A 50 1.75 0.90 5.92
C GLY A 50 0.99 1.69 4.86
N ASP A 51 1.17 3.02 4.84
CA ASP A 51 0.53 3.89 3.85
C ASP A 51 0.96 3.53 2.42
N LEU A 52 2.25 3.23 2.20
CA LEU A 52 2.77 2.78 0.90
C LEU A 52 2.20 1.41 0.49
N GLY A 53 2.09 0.47 1.43
CA GLY A 53 1.43 -0.82 1.19
C GLY A 53 -0.06 -0.65 0.85
N SER A 54 -0.76 0.19 1.61
CA SER A 54 -2.18 0.50 1.40
C SER A 54 -2.42 1.12 0.02
N LEU A 55 -1.54 2.04 -0.41
CA LEU A 55 -1.60 2.65 -1.74
C LEU A 55 -1.39 1.60 -2.84
N ALA A 56 -0.33 0.80 -2.75
CA ALA A 56 -0.01 -0.22 -3.76
C ALA A 56 -1.14 -1.25 -3.91
N ALA A 57 -1.74 -1.68 -2.79
CA ALA A 57 -2.91 -2.56 -2.80
C ALA A 57 -4.14 -1.87 -3.41
N GLY A 58 -4.41 -0.61 -3.05
CA GLY A 58 -5.53 0.15 -3.60
C GLY A 58 -5.46 0.36 -5.11
N LEU A 59 -4.26 0.50 -5.66
CA LEU A 59 -4.07 0.64 -7.11
C LEU A 59 -4.26 -0.67 -7.86
N VAL A 60 -3.81 -1.80 -7.29
CA VAL A 60 -3.95 -3.08 -8.00
C VAL A 60 -5.41 -3.54 -8.07
N ILE A 61 -6.20 -3.24 -7.04
CA ILE A 61 -7.59 -3.71 -6.98
C ILE A 61 -8.58 -2.97 -7.90
N GLN A 62 -8.12 -1.88 -8.53
CA GLN A 62 -8.90 -1.05 -9.46
C GLN A 62 -8.74 -1.51 -10.93
N GLN A 63 -8.09 -2.65 -11.20
CA GLN A 63 -7.92 -3.17 -12.56
C GLN A 63 -8.04 -4.69 -12.59
N LEU A 64 -8.22 -5.27 -13.78
CA LEU A 64 -8.18 -6.72 -13.95
C LEU A 64 -6.74 -7.25 -13.93
N GLY A 65 -6.47 -8.19 -13.02
CA GLY A 65 -5.19 -8.88 -12.87
C GLY A 65 -4.19 -8.19 -11.92
N PRO A 66 -3.19 -8.94 -11.41
CA PRO A 66 -2.36 -8.53 -10.26
C PRO A 66 -1.22 -7.56 -10.59
N ARG A 67 -1.08 -7.09 -11.83
CA ARG A 67 0.02 -6.20 -12.23
C ARG A 67 -0.46 -4.77 -12.39
N PRO A 68 0.13 -3.79 -11.66
CA PRO A 68 -0.16 -2.37 -11.83
C PRO A 68 0.05 -1.92 -13.28
N ARG A 69 -0.99 -1.33 -13.89
CA ARG A 69 -0.87 -0.59 -15.15
C ARG A 69 -0.31 0.82 -14.97
N GLN A 70 -0.35 1.35 -13.74
CA GLN A 70 0.13 2.67 -13.36
C GLN A 70 1.53 2.60 -12.73
N ASN A 71 2.27 3.70 -12.80
CA ASN A 71 3.58 3.80 -12.17
C ASN A 71 3.42 4.08 -10.66
N LEU A 72 3.72 3.09 -9.83
CA LEU A 72 3.56 3.18 -8.37
C LEU A 72 4.37 4.33 -7.73
N ARG A 73 5.54 4.68 -8.28
CA ARG A 73 6.33 5.80 -7.76
C ARG A 73 5.61 7.12 -7.97
N HIS A 74 5.10 7.33 -9.18
CA HIS A 74 4.37 8.55 -9.52
C HIS A 74 3.13 8.74 -8.63
N GLU A 75 2.38 7.66 -8.40
CA GLU A 75 1.21 7.69 -7.52
C GLU A 75 1.58 7.97 -6.06
N ALA A 76 2.71 7.44 -5.60
CA ALA A 76 3.19 7.69 -4.24
C ALA A 76 3.67 9.14 -4.03
N GLU A 77 4.25 9.77 -5.05
CA GLU A 77 4.57 11.21 -5.05
C GLU A 77 3.29 12.06 -5.00
N GLN A 78 2.27 11.73 -5.82
CA GLN A 78 0.97 12.42 -5.79
C GLN A 78 0.25 12.29 -4.44
N ALA A 79 0.42 11.15 -3.77
CA ALA A 79 -0.11 10.91 -2.42
C ALA A 79 0.72 11.57 -1.30
N GLY A 80 1.85 12.22 -1.62
CA GLY A 80 2.75 12.84 -0.64
C GLY A 80 3.50 11.84 0.24
N LEU A 81 3.67 10.60 -0.23
CA LEU A 81 4.32 9.51 0.52
C LEU A 81 5.80 9.35 0.19
N LEU A 82 6.27 9.92 -0.93
CA LEU A 82 7.67 9.98 -1.35
C LEU A 82 8.09 11.44 -1.52
#